data_AF-A0A562NWD0-F1
#
_entry.id   AF-A0A562NWD0-F1
#
_cell.length_a   1.000
_cell.length_b   1.000
_cell.length_c   1.000
_cell.angle_alpha   90.00
_cell.angle_beta   90.00
_cell.angle_gamma   90.00
#
_symmetry.space_group_name_H-M   'P 1'
#
loop_
_entity.id
_entity.type
_entity.pdbx_description
1 polymer ?
#
loop_
_entity_poly.entity_id
_entity_poly.type
_entity_poly.pdbx_seq_one_letter_code
_entity_poly.pdbx_strand_id
1 'polypeptide(L)'
;MVIPRRKGDPITAMEINDPRGLRQRSFVYKGPTAKKLTLRTLDDLDMRNLAGQRAKHWLQTMVDELGGPSAISLARRTLLERAAFVRALLEHMEAERLDGVDISVGSYSNLVSTLHNLLRTVGLERVMKDVTPSLTQYLRNHDAATVESAPGREKSDARGPDSEAADKSDDA
;
A
#
# COMPACT_ATOMS: atom_id res chain seq x y z
N MET A 1 55.24 1.10 10.70
CA MET A 1 54.91 2.37 11.38
C MET A 1 54.11 3.21 10.40
N VAL A 2 52.78 3.25 10.53
CA VAL A 2 51.87 3.98 9.62
C VAL A 2 51.53 5.32 10.26
N ILE A 3 51.95 6.41 9.62
CA ILE A 3 51.69 7.78 10.11
C ILE A 3 50.23 8.13 9.77
N PRO A 4 49.41 8.63 10.72
CA PRO A 4 48.05 9.05 10.41
C PRO A 4 48.05 10.33 9.56
N ARG A 5 47.14 10.38 8.57
CA ARG A 5 46.97 11.50 7.64
C ARG A 5 46.47 12.75 8.37
N ARG A 6 46.98 13.94 8.01
CA ARG A 6 46.41 15.21 8.48
C ARG A 6 45.21 15.60 7.61
N LYS A 7 44.20 16.19 8.23
CA LYS A 7 42.96 16.64 7.57
C LYS A 7 43.28 17.81 6.64
N GLY A 8 43.14 17.61 5.33
CA GLY A 8 43.38 18.64 4.31
C GLY A 8 44.48 18.30 3.29
N ASP A 9 45.20 17.19 3.48
CA ASP A 9 46.19 16.77 2.49
C ASP A 9 45.47 16.29 1.21
N PRO A 10 45.82 16.78 0.02
CA PRO A 10 45.24 16.28 -1.22
C PRO A 10 45.56 14.80 -1.36
N ILE A 11 44.59 14.04 -1.89
CA ILE A 11 44.77 12.62 -2.19
C ILE A 11 45.90 12.52 -3.21
N THR A 12 47.10 12.16 -2.77
CA THR A 12 48.23 11.92 -3.67
C THR A 12 47.79 10.85 -4.63
N ALA A 13 47.64 11.24 -5.90
CA ALA A 13 47.31 10.34 -6.98
C ALA A 13 48.29 9.17 -6.94
N MET A 14 47.75 7.96 -6.81
CA MET A 14 48.43 6.74 -7.23
C MET A 14 48.96 7.04 -8.64
N GLU A 15 50.28 6.99 -8.81
CA GLU A 15 50.96 7.32 -10.06
C GLU A 15 50.38 6.50 -11.20
N ILE A 16 49.46 7.10 -11.96
CA ILE A 16 49.15 6.65 -13.30
C ILE A 16 50.37 7.07 -14.12
N ASN A 17 51.28 6.12 -14.31
CA ASN A 17 52.47 6.29 -15.13
C ASN A 17 52.03 6.52 -16.59
N ASP A 18 51.93 7.78 -17.00
CA ASP A 18 51.66 8.20 -18.38
C ASP A 18 53.00 8.47 -19.09
N PRO A 19 53.41 7.63 -20.06
CA PRO A 19 54.74 7.72 -20.68
C PRO A 19 54.89 8.90 -21.67
N ARG A 20 53.92 9.80 -21.80
CA ARG A 20 53.89 10.79 -22.90
C ARG A 20 54.41 12.20 -22.58
N GLY A 21 55.00 12.44 -21.40
CA GLY A 21 55.74 13.69 -21.13
C GLY A 21 54.95 15.00 -21.28
N LEU A 22 53.62 14.94 -21.31
CA LEU A 22 52.76 16.12 -21.42
C LEU A 22 52.69 16.76 -20.03
N ARG A 23 53.35 17.91 -19.89
CA ARG A 23 53.33 18.78 -18.71
C ARG A 23 51.89 18.92 -18.22
N GLN A 24 51.59 18.26 -17.09
CA GLN A 24 50.33 18.36 -16.36
C GLN A 24 50.14 19.82 -15.93
N ARG A 25 49.50 20.64 -16.77
CA ARG A 25 48.89 21.89 -16.31
C ARG A 25 47.75 21.44 -15.42
N SER A 26 47.96 21.47 -14.12
CA SER A 26 46.95 21.19 -13.12
C SER A 26 45.80 22.17 -13.33
N PHE A 27 44.81 21.73 -14.12
CA PHE A 27 43.51 22.37 -14.15
C PHE A 27 42.94 22.15 -12.74
N VAL A 28 43.04 23.19 -11.90
CA VAL A 28 42.35 23.20 -10.61
C VAL A 28 40.87 23.17 -10.96
N TYR A 29 40.26 21.98 -10.91
CA TYR A 29 38.83 21.81 -11.10
C TYR A 29 38.14 22.55 -9.95
N LYS A 30 37.71 23.78 -10.22
CA LYS A 30 36.87 24.56 -9.33
C LYS A 30 35.47 23.96 -9.44
N GLY A 31 35.21 22.95 -8.62
CA GLY A 31 33.90 22.30 -8.55
C GLY A 31 32.79 23.33 -8.35
N PRO A 32 31.56 23.06 -8.82
CA PRO A 32 30.45 23.99 -8.71
C PRO A 32 30.31 24.43 -7.26
N THR A 33 30.36 25.75 -7.03
CA THR A 33 30.18 26.34 -5.69
C THR A 33 28.87 25.79 -5.12
N ALA A 34 28.96 25.10 -3.97
CA ALA A 34 27.81 24.48 -3.34
C ALA A 34 26.70 25.53 -3.17
N LYS A 35 25.64 25.42 -3.98
CA LYS A 35 24.47 26.30 -3.89
C LYS A 35 23.91 26.15 -2.47
N LYS A 36 23.69 27.27 -1.77
CA LYS A 36 23.14 27.26 -0.40
C LYS A 36 21.88 26.40 -0.39
N LEU A 37 21.85 25.39 0.50
CA LEU A 37 20.70 24.50 0.65
C LEU A 37 19.53 25.31 1.21
N THR A 38 18.57 25.63 0.35
CA THR A 38 17.29 26.24 0.74
C THR A 38 16.26 25.13 0.90
N LEU A 39 15.69 24.98 2.10
CA LEU A 39 14.56 24.09 2.33
C LEU A 39 13.35 24.63 1.56
N ARG A 40 12.69 23.75 0.80
CA ARG A 40 11.48 24.08 0.05
C ARG A 40 10.29 23.37 0.65
N THR A 41 9.16 24.06 0.66
CA THR A 41 7.87 23.57 1.11
C THR A 41 6.94 23.36 -0.09
N LEU A 42 5.74 22.81 0.16
CA LEU A 42 4.72 22.66 -0.88
C LEU A 42 4.27 24.01 -1.45
N ASP A 43 4.33 25.06 -0.63
CA ASP A 43 3.94 26.41 -1.04
C ASP A 43 4.94 27.02 -2.04
N ASP A 44 6.21 26.65 -1.93
CA ASP A 44 7.31 27.08 -2.81
C ASP A 44 7.31 26.39 -4.18
N LEU A 45 6.40 25.44 -4.42
CA LEU A 45 6.29 24.76 -5.71
C LEU A 45 5.75 25.72 -6.78
N ASP A 46 6.44 25.75 -7.92
CA ASP A 46 5.99 26.51 -9.10
C ASP A 46 4.65 25.95 -9.57
N MET A 47 3.64 26.82 -9.59
CA MET A 47 2.29 26.49 -10.02
C MET A 47 2.17 26.24 -11.52
N ARG A 48 3.24 26.38 -12.31
CA ARG A 48 3.29 25.91 -13.70
C ARG A 48 3.55 24.41 -13.80
N ASN A 49 4.09 23.80 -12.75
CA ASN A 49 4.31 22.36 -12.71
C ASN A 49 2.99 21.64 -12.39
N LEU A 50 2.57 20.73 -13.27
CA LEU A 50 1.38 19.90 -13.10
C LEU A 50 1.40 19.12 -11.77
N ALA A 51 2.55 18.58 -11.38
CA ALA A 51 2.69 17.84 -10.12
C ALA A 51 2.43 18.74 -8.90
N GLY A 52 2.92 19.99 -8.94
CA GLY A 52 2.68 20.98 -7.89
C GLY A 52 1.21 21.40 -7.81
N GLN A 53 0.58 21.62 -8.97
CA GLN A 53 -0.86 21.91 -9.04
C GLN A 53 -1.69 20.76 -8.46
N ARG A 54 -1.38 19.51 -8.82
CA ARG A 54 -2.09 18.32 -8.35
C ARG A 54 -1.99 18.14 -6.84
N ALA A 55 -0.80 18.30 -6.27
CA ALA A 55 -0.63 18.20 -4.82
C ALA A 55 -1.40 19.31 -4.07
N LYS A 56 -1.35 20.57 -4.55
CA LYS A 56 -2.13 21.66 -3.92
C LYS A 56 -3.64 21.47 -4.08
N HIS A 57 -4.10 20.97 -5.22
CA HIS A 57 -5.50 20.62 -5.44
C HIS A 57 -5.97 19.61 -4.39
N TRP A 58 -5.26 18.49 -4.23
CA TRP A 58 -5.62 17.48 -3.23
C TRP A 58 -5.60 18.00 -1.80
N LEU A 59 -4.60 18.81 -1.44
CA LEU A 59 -4.54 19.43 -0.13
C LEU A 59 -5.76 20.32 0.12
N GLN A 60 -6.11 21.17 -0.83
CA GLN A 60 -7.26 22.07 -0.72
C GLN A 60 -8.56 21.29 -0.57
N THR A 61 -8.78 20.27 -1.41
CA THR A 61 -9.97 19.40 -1.32
C THR A 61 -10.09 18.74 0.06
N MET A 62 -9.03 18.14 0.57
CA MET A 62 -9.07 17.50 1.89
C MET A 62 -9.28 18.50 3.04
N VAL A 63 -8.73 19.72 2.91
CA VAL A 63 -8.94 20.80 3.88
C VAL A 63 -10.40 21.26 3.88
N ASP A 64 -10.99 21.42 2.69
CA ASP A 64 -12.38 21.84 2.52
C ASP A 64 -13.34 20.79 3.08
N GLU A 65 -13.07 19.50 2.87
CA GLU A 65 -13.85 18.40 3.46
C GLU A 65 -13.84 18.40 4.99
N LEU A 66 -12.76 18.88 5.61
CA LEU A 66 -12.62 18.95 7.07
C LEU A 66 -13.16 20.26 7.67
N GLY A 67 -13.87 21.08 6.89
CA GLY A 67 -14.47 22.34 7.34
C GLY A 67 -13.57 23.56 7.14
N GLY A 68 -12.56 23.46 6.28
CA GLY A 68 -11.71 24.56 5.87
C GLY A 68 -10.51 24.83 6.79
N PRO A 69 -9.65 25.80 6.43
CA PRO A 69 -8.33 25.98 7.04
C PRO A 69 -8.38 26.41 8.51
N SER A 70 -9.46 27.05 8.97
CA SER A 70 -9.65 27.47 10.36
C SER A 70 -10.06 26.32 11.29
N ALA A 71 -10.61 25.23 10.75
CA ALA A 71 -11.09 24.08 11.52
C ALA A 71 -9.99 23.03 11.79
N ILE A 72 -8.78 23.22 11.22
CA ILE A 72 -7.74 22.21 11.16
C ILE A 72 -6.56 22.60 12.06
N SER A 73 -6.19 21.72 12.98
CA SER A 73 -4.98 21.89 13.78
C SER A 73 -3.71 21.76 12.94
N LEU A 74 -2.61 22.37 13.37
CA LEU A 74 -1.33 22.29 12.68
C LEU A 74 -0.86 20.84 12.44
N ALA A 75 -1.08 19.95 13.42
CA ALA A 75 -0.73 18.54 13.28
C ALA A 75 -1.52 17.84 12.18
N ARG A 76 -2.84 18.11 12.09
CA ARG A 76 -3.68 17.59 11.01
C ARG A 76 -3.27 18.16 9.65
N ARG A 77 -3.01 19.47 9.57
CA ARG A 77 -2.50 20.11 8.35
C ARG A 77 -1.20 19.47 7.87
N THR A 78 -0.27 19.21 8.79
CA THR A 78 0.99 18.53 8.50
C THR A 78 0.73 17.17 7.87
N LEU A 79 -0.16 16.35 8.43
CA LEU A 79 -0.52 15.04 7.87
C LEU A 79 -1.18 15.14 6.49
N LEU A 80 -2.08 16.11 6.31
CA LEU A 80 -2.75 16.37 5.03
C LEU A 80 -1.77 16.76 3.92
N GLU A 81 -0.76 17.57 4.21
CA GLU A 81 0.29 17.90 3.23
C GLU A 81 1.02 16.65 2.73
N ARG A 82 1.32 15.69 3.61
CA ARG A 82 1.96 14.42 3.22
C ARG A 82 0.98 13.55 2.45
N ALA A 83 -0.28 13.49 2.87
CA ALA A 83 -1.32 12.73 2.20
C ALA A 83 -1.55 13.25 0.77
N ALA A 84 -1.63 14.56 0.59
CA ALA A 84 -1.79 15.21 -0.71
C ALA A 84 -0.60 14.94 -1.65
N PHE A 85 0.62 14.99 -1.12
CA PHE A 85 1.82 14.61 -1.87
C PHE A 85 1.79 13.14 -2.32
N VAL A 86 1.51 12.22 -1.39
CA VAL A 86 1.43 10.78 -1.69
C VAL A 86 0.31 10.50 -2.70
N ARG A 87 -0.83 11.18 -2.59
CA ARG A 87 -1.94 11.06 -3.53
C ARG A 87 -1.54 11.49 -4.94
N ALA A 88 -0.91 12.66 -5.08
CA ALA A 88 -0.44 13.14 -6.38
C ALA A 88 0.60 12.19 -7.01
N LEU A 89 1.47 11.59 -6.18
CA LEU A 89 2.44 10.59 -6.65
C LEU A 89 1.76 9.29 -7.11
N LEU A 90 0.75 8.81 -6.38
CA LEU A 90 -0.03 7.64 -6.77
C LEU A 90 -0.76 7.86 -8.10
N GLU A 91 -1.35 9.04 -8.32
CA GLU A 91 -1.99 9.36 -9.60
C GLU A 91 -1.02 9.31 -10.77
N HIS A 92 0.20 9.78 -10.57
CA HIS A 92 1.23 9.70 -11.59
C HIS A 92 1.61 8.23 -11.89
N MET A 93 1.81 7.41 -10.85
CA MET A 93 2.12 5.98 -11.02
C MET A 93 0.97 5.22 -11.70
N GLU A 94 -0.27 5.54 -11.36
CA GLU A 94 -1.46 4.96 -11.99
C GLU A 94 -1.55 5.35 -13.47
N ALA A 95 -1.30 6.62 -13.80
CA ALA A 95 -1.25 7.08 -15.19
C ALA A 95 -0.13 6.37 -15.97
N GLU A 96 1.09 6.29 -15.43
CA GLU A 96 2.20 5.57 -16.07
C GLU A 96 1.84 4.09 -16.30
N ARG A 97 1.18 3.45 -15.34
CA ARG A 97 0.74 2.06 -15.49
C ARG A 97 -0.30 1.90 -16.59
N LEU A 98 -1.24 2.83 -16.71
CA LEU A 98 -2.26 2.83 -17.77
C LEU A 98 -1.66 3.13 -19.14
N ASP A 99 -0.59 3.91 -19.20
CA ASP A 99 0.20 4.17 -20.41
C ASP A 99 1.10 2.98 -20.80
N GLY A 100 1.08 1.89 -20.03
CA GLY A 100 1.82 0.67 -20.30
C GLY A 100 3.25 0.66 -19.75
N VAL A 101 3.63 1.65 -18.94
CA VAL A 101 4.91 1.66 -18.21
C VAL A 101 4.82 0.69 -17.03
N ASP A 102 5.84 -0.13 -16.86
CA ASP A 102 5.92 -1.03 -15.71
C ASP A 102 6.27 -0.25 -14.44
N ILE A 103 5.34 -0.24 -13.48
CA ILE A 103 5.55 0.31 -12.14
C ILE A 103 5.84 -0.81 -11.15
N SER A 104 6.67 -0.52 -10.14
CA SER A 104 6.90 -1.44 -9.03
C SER A 104 5.63 -1.55 -8.17
N VAL A 105 5.00 -2.73 -8.19
CA VAL A 105 3.82 -3.05 -7.37
C VAL A 105 4.13 -2.92 -5.87
N GLY A 106 5.35 -3.23 -5.46
CA GLY A 106 5.79 -3.07 -4.07
C GLY A 106 5.83 -1.60 -3.63
N SER A 107 6.41 -0.73 -4.47
CA SER A 107 6.43 0.72 -4.19
C SER A 107 5.03 1.32 -4.18
N TYR A 108 4.18 0.91 -5.13
CA TYR A 108 2.79 1.33 -5.20
C TYR A 108 2.00 0.92 -3.95
N SER A 109 2.05 -0.36 -3.56
CA SER A 109 1.36 -0.88 -2.38
C SER A 109 1.77 -0.17 -1.08
N ASN A 110 3.07 0.12 -0.94
CA ASN A 110 3.58 0.87 0.21
C ASN A 110 3.03 2.30 0.26
N LEU A 111 2.95 2.99 -0.88
CA LEU A 111 2.39 4.34 -0.95
C LEU A 111 0.88 4.34 -0.67
N VAL A 112 0.13 3.37 -1.19
CA VAL A 112 -1.30 3.20 -0.89
C VAL A 112 -1.53 2.97 0.61
N SER A 113 -0.75 2.08 1.22
CA SER A 113 -0.81 1.80 2.65
C SER A 113 -0.46 3.03 3.48
N THR A 114 0.55 3.79 3.06
CA THR A 114 0.95 5.05 3.70
C THR A 114 -0.17 6.08 3.61
N LEU A 115 -0.78 6.25 2.44
CA LEU A 115 -1.92 7.17 2.25
C LEU A 115 -3.08 6.78 3.16
N HIS A 116 -3.47 5.51 3.17
CA HIS A 116 -4.55 5.01 4.02
C HIS A 116 -4.28 5.29 5.51
N ASN A 117 -3.05 5.05 5.99
CA ASN A 117 -2.67 5.32 7.37
C ASN A 117 -2.71 6.82 7.71
N LEU A 118 -2.26 7.69 6.80
CA LEU A 118 -2.33 9.15 6.98
C LEU A 118 -3.79 9.62 7.08
N LEU A 119 -4.65 9.21 6.15
CA LEU A 119 -6.05 9.61 6.12
C LEU A 119 -6.81 9.11 7.37
N ARG A 120 -6.57 7.86 7.78
CA ARG A 120 -7.13 7.32 9.03
C ARG A 120 -6.72 8.15 10.25
N THR A 121 -5.47 8.61 10.30
CA THR A 121 -4.95 9.40 11.42
C THR A 121 -5.58 10.80 11.49
N VAL A 122 -5.95 11.38 10.34
CA VAL A 122 -6.57 12.71 10.28
C VAL A 122 -8.03 12.69 10.79
N GLY A 123 -8.67 11.52 10.79
CA GLY A 123 -10.05 11.34 11.26
C GLY A 123 -11.04 10.90 10.19
N LEU A 124 -10.57 10.50 9.00
CA LEU A 124 -11.38 9.74 8.06
C LEU A 124 -11.52 8.32 8.60
N GLU A 125 -12.51 8.12 9.47
CA GLU A 125 -12.74 6.81 10.07
C GLU A 125 -13.28 5.83 9.03
N ARG A 126 -12.70 4.63 9.04
CA ARG A 126 -13.24 3.50 8.31
C ARG A 126 -14.58 3.11 8.95
N VAL A 127 -15.69 3.35 8.25
CA VAL A 127 -16.98 2.74 8.60
C VAL A 127 -16.87 1.26 8.30
N MET A 128 -16.59 0.45 9.32
CA MET A 128 -16.60 -1.00 9.18
C MET A 128 -18.06 -1.43 8.94
N LYS A 129 -18.32 -2.00 7.75
CA LYS A 129 -19.63 -2.58 7.46
C LYS A 129 -19.83 -3.78 8.39
N ASP A 130 -20.93 -3.79 9.15
CA ASP A 130 -21.30 -4.96 9.93
C ASP A 130 -21.60 -6.10 8.96
N VAL A 131 -20.72 -7.11 8.97
CA VAL A 131 -20.82 -8.32 8.16
C VAL A 131 -21.29 -9.51 9.00
N THR A 132 -21.74 -9.29 10.24
CA THR A 132 -22.32 -10.34 11.07
C THR A 132 -23.62 -10.79 10.41
N PRO A 133 -23.70 -12.02 9.86
CA PRO A 133 -24.96 -12.51 9.33
C PRO A 133 -25.94 -12.59 10.49
N SER A 134 -27.11 -11.97 10.33
CA SER A 134 -28.20 -12.19 11.29
C SER A 134 -28.51 -13.69 11.37
N LEU A 135 -28.96 -14.17 12.53
CA LEU A 135 -29.31 -15.59 12.72
C LEU A 135 -30.24 -16.11 11.60
N THR A 136 -31.18 -15.27 11.16
CA THR A 136 -32.12 -15.58 10.07
C THR A 136 -31.42 -15.73 8.71
N GLN A 137 -30.40 -14.92 8.42
CA GLN A 137 -29.57 -15.05 7.21
C GLN A 137 -28.67 -16.28 7.27
N TYR A 138 -28.13 -16.60 8.45
CA TYR A 138 -27.32 -17.80 8.65
C TYR A 138 -28.14 -19.08 8.42
N LEU A 139 -29.35 -19.15 9.00
CA LEU A 139 -30.26 -20.29 8.83
C LEU A 139 -30.68 -20.48 7.37
N ARG A 140 -31.07 -19.40 6.67
CA ARG A 140 -31.42 -19.46 5.24
C ARG A 140 -30.29 -19.99 4.35
N ASN A 141 -29.05 -19.61 4.64
CA ASN A 141 -27.90 -20.08 3.88
C ASN A 141 -27.55 -21.55 4.18
N HIS A 142 -27.83 -22.03 5.39
CA HIS A 142 -27.57 -23.40 5.80
C HIS A 142 -28.69 -24.37 5.37
N ASP A 143 -29.94 -23.91 5.36
CA ASP A 143 -31.08 -24.68 4.85
C ASP A 143 -30.94 -24.91 3.34
N ALA A 144 -30.51 -23.89 2.57
CA ALA A 144 -30.24 -24.05 1.14
C ALA A 144 -29.11 -25.05 0.82
N ALA A 145 -28.11 -25.16 1.70
CA ALA A 145 -26.97 -26.07 1.51
C ALA A 145 -27.28 -27.54 1.83
N THR A 146 -28.35 -27.82 2.59
CA THR A 146 -28.71 -29.18 3.01
C THR A 146 -29.69 -29.87 2.06
N VAL A 147 -30.41 -29.13 1.21
CA VAL A 147 -31.40 -29.70 0.27
C VAL A 147 -30.76 -30.35 -0.96
N GLU A 148 -29.52 -30.01 -1.32
CA GLU A 148 -28.90 -30.44 -2.58
C GLU A 148 -28.08 -31.75 -2.48
N SER A 149 -27.92 -32.32 -1.29
CA SER A 149 -27.05 -33.48 -1.02
C SER A 149 -27.76 -34.81 -0.72
N ALA A 150 -28.95 -35.06 -1.27
CA ALA A 150 -29.61 -36.37 -1.15
C ALA A 150 -29.84 -37.06 -2.50
N PRO A 151 -28.93 -37.95 -2.98
CA PRO A 151 -29.29 -38.93 -3.99
C PRO A 151 -30.04 -40.08 -3.32
N GLY A 152 -31.16 -40.47 -3.93
CA GLY A 152 -32.18 -41.35 -3.36
C GLY A 152 -31.71 -42.76 -2.99
N ARG A 153 -32.24 -43.26 -1.88
CA ARG A 153 -32.40 -44.69 -1.64
C ARG A 153 -33.79 -45.08 -2.12
N GLU A 154 -33.83 -45.74 -3.28
CA GLU A 154 -35.01 -46.44 -3.77
C GLU A 154 -35.52 -47.41 -2.69
N LYS A 155 -36.81 -47.27 -2.36
CA LYS A 155 -37.57 -48.29 -1.65
C LYS A 155 -37.79 -49.43 -2.66
N SER A 156 -37.13 -50.57 -2.48
CA SER A 156 -37.56 -51.80 -3.11
C SER A 156 -38.65 -52.44 -2.25
N ASP A 157 -39.80 -52.59 -2.89
CA ASP A 157 -41.04 -53.12 -2.37
C ASP A 157 -40.95 -54.59 -1.93
N ALA A 158 -41.68 -54.86 -0.86
CA ALA A 158 -42.58 -55.99 -0.67
C ALA A 158 -42.23 -57.37 -1.27
N ARG A 159 -41.97 -58.33 -0.38
CA ARG A 159 -42.63 -59.65 -0.44
C ARG A 159 -42.84 -60.21 0.96
N GLY A 160 -44.01 -59.95 1.54
CA GLY A 160 -44.62 -60.90 2.47
C GLY A 160 -45.36 -61.99 1.69
N PRO A 161 -46.14 -62.86 2.34
CA PRO A 161 -46.17 -63.18 3.77
C PRO A 161 -46.31 -64.72 4.03
N ASP A 162 -46.47 -65.07 5.31
CA ASP A 162 -47.12 -66.26 5.86
C ASP A 162 -46.46 -67.64 5.70
N SER A 163 -46.03 -68.23 6.83
CA SER A 163 -46.85 -69.18 7.61
C SER A 163 -45.99 -70.10 8.49
N GLU A 164 -46.47 -70.30 9.73
CA GLU A 164 -46.48 -71.58 10.47
C GLU A 164 -45.15 -72.33 10.74
N ALA A 165 -44.87 -72.85 11.93
CA ALA A 165 -45.62 -72.98 13.17
C ALA A 165 -44.65 -73.55 14.23
N ALA A 166 -45.08 -73.40 15.50
CA ALA A 166 -44.88 -74.37 16.58
C ALA A 166 -43.43 -74.60 17.08
N ASP A 167 -43.16 -74.93 18.33
CA ASP A 167 -43.89 -75.10 19.58
C ASP A 167 -42.82 -75.77 20.48
N LYS A 168 -42.98 -75.64 21.80
CA LYS A 168 -42.28 -76.39 22.87
C LYS A 168 -40.82 -75.98 23.13
N SER A 169 -40.33 -75.95 24.36
CA SER A 169 -40.89 -76.08 25.71
C SER A 169 -39.68 -76.03 26.65
N ASP A 170 -39.86 -75.39 27.81
CA ASP A 170 -39.41 -75.86 29.12
C ASP A 170 -37.94 -76.08 29.49
N ASP A 171 -37.71 -75.59 30.71
CA ASP A 171 -36.96 -76.16 31.83
C ASP A 171 -35.51 -75.71 32.13
N ALA A 172 -35.44 -75.13 33.35
CA ALA A 172 -34.40 -75.14 34.38
C ALA A 172 -33.23 -74.15 34.30
#